data_AF-A0A7H0GHE1-F1
#
_entry.id   AF-A0A7H0GHE1-F1
#
_cell.length_a   1.000
_cell.length_b   1.000
_cell.length_c   1.000
_cell.angle_alpha   90.00
_cell.angle_beta   90.00
_cell.angle_gamma   90.00
#
_symmetry.space_group_name_H-M   'P 1'
#
loop_
_entity.id
_entity.type
_entity.pdbx_description
1 polymer ?
#
loop_
_entity_poly.entity_id
_entity_poly.type
_entity_poly.pdbx_seq_one_letter_code
_entity_poly.pdbx_strand_id
1 'polypeptide(L)'
;MVYQTGVQAYSPYTRLSQIAYDGDTYGVYATNNLNVGYIARWRYSIAGQPTEWTPLTDAAGVYKTPLLVSLSHGAATAYDVGIETQIKLVRRNEDTIPSGNSLFAFDPLYARPMQTSAGATFYSANYRVTQVRAATVIVLKGGTCTTPDVTVNLPDVRASQFSGVGRTAARKDFELKFENCPLGFGGINYSFSPTTSVLDAANGVVALSGASTASGVGVQFMHSQNEPLQFGKAYQLGEYSPWWAGATPSRCRRGCTRPAPAWSPERQAVRLPSG
;
A
#
# COMPACT_ATOMS: atom_id res chain seq x y z
N MET A 1 19.49 -14.09 -50.26
CA MET A 1 18.63 -15.08 -49.58
C MET A 1 17.80 -14.31 -48.56
N VAL A 2 16.49 -14.50 -48.51
CA VAL A 2 15.64 -13.80 -47.51
C VAL A 2 15.55 -14.68 -46.28
N TYR A 3 15.90 -14.11 -45.12
CA TYR A 3 15.78 -14.79 -43.84
C TYR A 3 14.61 -14.18 -43.07
N GLN A 4 13.83 -15.02 -42.41
CA GLN A 4 12.87 -14.57 -41.42
C GLN A 4 13.48 -14.80 -40.06
N THR A 5 13.39 -13.82 -39.17
CA THR A 5 13.86 -13.96 -37.79
C THR A 5 12.76 -13.50 -36.84
N GLY A 6 12.80 -14.06 -35.64
CA GLY A 6 11.86 -13.72 -34.60
C GLY A 6 12.35 -14.18 -33.24
N VAL A 7 11.48 -14.04 -32.27
CA VAL A 7 11.67 -14.56 -30.93
C VAL A 7 10.51 -15.48 -30.61
N GLN A 8 10.85 -16.63 -30.04
CA GLN A 8 9.90 -17.53 -29.43
C GLN A 8 9.92 -17.33 -27.91
N ALA A 9 8.78 -17.03 -27.29
CA ALA A 9 8.70 -16.81 -25.86
C ALA A 9 7.54 -17.58 -25.21
N TYR A 10 7.64 -17.81 -23.91
CA TYR A 10 6.61 -18.50 -23.11
C TYR A 10 6.66 -18.07 -21.65
N SER A 11 5.55 -18.30 -20.93
CA SER A 11 5.51 -18.16 -19.48
C SER A 11 6.10 -19.41 -18.80
N PRO A 12 7.07 -19.28 -17.88
CA PRO A 12 7.54 -20.41 -17.08
C PRO A 12 6.54 -20.82 -15.99
N TYR A 13 5.49 -20.01 -15.75
CA TYR A 13 4.50 -20.26 -14.71
C TYR A 13 3.15 -20.70 -15.28
N THR A 14 2.41 -21.49 -14.51
CA THR A 14 1.05 -21.92 -14.84
C THR A 14 0.11 -20.72 -14.92
N ARG A 15 -0.66 -20.65 -16.01
CA ARG A 15 -1.74 -19.68 -16.17
C ARG A 15 -2.89 -20.07 -15.24
N LEU A 16 -3.21 -19.20 -14.29
CA LEU A 16 -4.24 -19.42 -13.28
C LEU A 16 -5.63 -19.05 -13.78
N SER A 17 -5.72 -17.91 -14.46
CA SER A 17 -6.95 -17.36 -15.01
C SER A 17 -6.64 -16.42 -16.18
N GLN A 18 -7.66 -15.73 -16.70
CA GLN A 18 -7.50 -14.67 -17.68
C GLN A 18 -8.25 -13.42 -17.23
N ILE A 19 -7.80 -12.26 -17.69
CA ILE A 19 -8.41 -10.96 -17.40
C ILE A 19 -8.37 -10.07 -18.64
N ALA A 20 -9.41 -9.26 -18.84
CA ALA A 20 -9.41 -8.19 -19.83
C ALA A 20 -8.78 -6.93 -19.24
N TYR A 21 -7.81 -6.34 -19.94
CA TYR A 21 -7.12 -5.14 -19.50
C TYR A 21 -6.65 -4.34 -20.73
N ASP A 22 -6.86 -3.02 -20.73
CA ASP A 22 -6.38 -2.13 -21.82
C ASP A 22 -6.80 -2.59 -23.24
N GLY A 23 -8.01 -3.13 -23.37
CA GLY A 23 -8.55 -3.63 -24.65
C GLY A 23 -8.10 -5.04 -25.05
N ASP A 24 -7.14 -5.63 -24.34
CA ASP A 24 -6.59 -6.96 -24.63
C ASP A 24 -6.97 -8.01 -23.56
N THR A 25 -6.81 -9.28 -23.90
CA THR A 25 -6.92 -10.39 -22.94
C THR A 25 -5.53 -10.84 -22.49
N TYR A 26 -5.35 -10.99 -21.19
CA TYR A 26 -4.10 -11.43 -20.57
C TYR A 26 -4.29 -12.71 -19.77
N GLY A 27 -3.29 -13.58 -19.76
CA GLY A 27 -3.16 -14.65 -18.77
C GLY A 27 -2.68 -14.08 -17.44
N VAL A 28 -3.27 -14.56 -16.34
CA VAL A 28 -2.85 -14.25 -14.97
C VAL A 28 -1.95 -15.38 -14.47
N TYR A 29 -0.75 -15.05 -14.03
CA TYR A 29 0.26 -16.00 -13.57
C TYR A 29 0.59 -15.76 -12.09
N ALA A 30 0.93 -16.83 -11.36
CA ALA A 30 1.31 -16.72 -9.95
C ALA A 30 2.69 -16.05 -9.78
N THR A 31 2.86 -15.29 -8.70
CA THR A 31 4.20 -15.02 -8.14
C THR A 31 4.55 -16.06 -7.07
N ASN A 32 5.82 -16.14 -6.69
CA ASN A 32 6.36 -17.23 -5.86
C ASN A 32 5.95 -17.21 -4.37
N ASN A 33 5.41 -16.10 -3.83
CA ASN A 33 5.26 -15.98 -2.36
C ASN A 33 4.14 -15.08 -1.82
N LEU A 34 3.35 -14.43 -2.66
CA LEU A 34 2.21 -13.64 -2.19
C LEU A 34 0.96 -14.02 -2.98
N ASN A 35 -0.23 -13.69 -2.45
CA ASN A 35 -1.50 -13.73 -3.20
C ASN A 35 -1.57 -12.63 -4.28
N VAL A 36 -0.43 -12.37 -4.92
CA VAL A 36 -0.18 -11.45 -6.00
C VAL A 36 0.15 -12.29 -7.24
N GLY A 37 -0.57 -12.05 -8.31
CA GLY A 37 -0.22 -12.54 -9.63
C GLY A 37 0.36 -11.42 -10.50
N TYR A 38 0.69 -11.76 -11.73
CA TYR A 38 1.04 -10.77 -12.75
C TYR A 38 0.35 -11.09 -14.07
N ILE A 39 0.10 -10.04 -14.84
CA ILE A 39 -0.14 -10.11 -16.29
C ILE A 39 1.07 -9.52 -17.00
N ALA A 40 1.35 -9.98 -18.20
CA ALA A 40 2.48 -9.49 -18.98
C ALA A 40 2.12 -9.28 -20.45
N ARG A 41 2.73 -8.28 -21.07
CA ARG A 41 2.90 -8.20 -22.52
C ARG A 41 4.38 -8.12 -22.83
N TRP A 42 4.75 -8.58 -24.01
CA TRP A 42 6.13 -8.61 -24.44
C TRP A 42 6.26 -8.20 -25.90
N ARG A 43 7.43 -7.71 -26.25
CA ARG A 43 7.84 -7.45 -27.64
C ARG A 43 9.32 -7.80 -27.77
N TYR A 44 9.77 -7.91 -29.00
CA TYR A 44 11.19 -8.05 -29.28
C TYR A 44 11.61 -7.05 -30.33
N SER A 45 12.90 -6.73 -30.39
CA SER A 45 13.46 -5.85 -31.40
C SER A 45 14.57 -6.57 -32.16
N ILE A 46 14.65 -6.30 -33.45
CA ILE A 46 15.69 -6.81 -34.33
C ILE A 46 16.39 -5.61 -34.94
N ALA A 47 17.71 -5.52 -34.79
CA ALA A 47 18.50 -4.39 -35.30
C ALA A 47 17.92 -3.03 -34.86
N GLY A 48 17.44 -2.95 -33.61
CA GLY A 48 16.84 -1.75 -33.03
C GLY A 48 15.39 -1.46 -33.42
N GLN A 49 14.77 -2.26 -34.30
CA GLN A 49 13.36 -2.09 -34.70
C GLN A 49 12.45 -2.98 -33.85
N PRO A 50 11.60 -2.42 -32.97
CA PRO A 50 10.70 -3.20 -32.13
C PRO A 50 9.48 -3.71 -32.90
N THR A 51 8.99 -4.89 -32.52
CA THR A 51 7.66 -5.37 -32.91
C THR A 51 6.58 -4.71 -32.07
N GLU A 52 5.33 -4.91 -32.50
CA GLU A 52 4.16 -4.62 -31.68
C GLU A 52 4.16 -5.44 -30.37
N TRP A 53 3.51 -4.89 -29.35
CA TRP A 53 3.31 -5.58 -28.09
C TRP A 53 2.35 -6.76 -28.26
N THR A 54 2.74 -7.91 -27.70
CA THR A 54 1.93 -9.12 -27.69
C THR A 54 1.55 -9.46 -26.25
N PRO A 55 0.24 -9.50 -25.90
CA PRO A 55 -0.21 -10.00 -24.61
C PRO A 55 0.19 -11.45 -24.38
N LEU A 56 0.69 -11.77 -23.19
CA LEU A 56 0.97 -13.14 -22.79
C LEU A 56 -0.35 -13.79 -22.37
N THR A 57 -0.78 -14.82 -23.11
CA THR A 57 -2.08 -15.48 -22.89
C THR A 57 -1.94 -16.98 -22.65
N ASP A 58 -0.74 -17.53 -22.79
CA ASP A 58 -0.50 -18.96 -22.96
C ASP A 58 -0.45 -19.75 -21.67
N ALA A 59 -0.72 -21.05 -21.77
CA ALA A 59 -0.42 -21.97 -20.66
C ALA A 59 1.10 -22.08 -20.44
N ALA A 60 1.50 -22.58 -19.27
CA ALA A 60 2.91 -22.81 -18.97
C ALA A 60 3.59 -23.66 -20.06
N GLY A 61 4.77 -23.23 -20.51
CA GLY A 61 5.55 -23.97 -21.50
C GLY A 61 5.00 -23.93 -22.94
N VAL A 62 3.87 -23.26 -23.18
CA VAL A 62 3.33 -23.08 -24.54
C VAL A 62 4.01 -21.87 -25.18
N TYR A 63 4.77 -22.15 -26.24
CA TYR A 63 5.53 -21.15 -26.97
C TYR A 63 4.65 -20.29 -27.87
N LYS A 64 4.89 -18.97 -27.84
CA LYS A 64 4.42 -18.01 -28.83
C LYS A 64 5.56 -17.47 -29.65
N THR A 65 5.28 -17.41 -30.94
CA THR A 65 6.09 -16.68 -31.92
C THR A 65 5.18 -15.61 -32.51
N PRO A 66 5.34 -14.33 -32.13
CA PRO A 66 4.69 -13.23 -32.83
C PRO A 66 5.15 -13.20 -34.29
N LEU A 67 4.57 -12.28 -35.06
CA LEU A 67 4.91 -12.06 -36.47
C LEU A 67 6.43 -12.08 -36.70
N LEU A 68 6.88 -12.92 -37.64
CA LEU A 68 8.29 -12.98 -38.03
C LEU A 68 8.66 -11.74 -38.85
N VAL A 69 9.82 -11.16 -38.57
CA VAL A 69 10.36 -10.04 -39.33
C VAL A 69 11.22 -10.59 -40.47
N SER A 70 10.92 -10.16 -41.69
CA SER A 70 11.73 -10.50 -42.86
C SER A 70 12.92 -9.54 -42.94
N LEU A 71 14.13 -10.09 -42.98
CA LEU A 71 15.35 -9.33 -43.21
C LEU A 71 15.96 -9.72 -44.56
N SER A 72 16.26 -8.71 -45.36
CA SER A 72 17.17 -8.85 -46.52
C SER A 72 18.59 -8.57 -46.05
N HIS A 73 19.37 -9.63 -45.79
CA HIS A 73 20.77 -9.47 -45.44
C HIS A 73 21.66 -10.47 -46.18
N GLY A 74 22.93 -10.09 -46.40
CA GLY A 74 23.97 -11.02 -46.85
C GLY A 74 24.24 -12.10 -45.80
N ALA A 75 24.85 -13.21 -46.20
CA ALA A 75 25.30 -14.22 -45.23
C ALA A 75 26.33 -13.59 -44.26
N ALA A 76 26.25 -13.95 -42.97
CA ALA A 76 27.24 -13.70 -41.90
C ALA A 76 27.22 -12.37 -41.11
N THR A 77 26.15 -11.58 -41.13
CA THR A 77 26.10 -10.34 -40.32
C THR A 77 25.36 -10.54 -39.00
N ALA A 78 26.04 -10.22 -37.89
CA ALA A 78 25.44 -10.25 -36.56
C ALA A 78 24.47 -9.07 -36.37
N TYR A 79 23.38 -9.31 -35.63
CA TYR A 79 22.43 -8.28 -35.24
C TYR A 79 22.00 -8.51 -33.80
N ASP A 80 21.67 -7.42 -33.11
CA ASP A 80 21.13 -7.48 -31.76
C ASP A 80 19.66 -7.86 -31.78
N VAL A 81 19.31 -8.74 -30.84
CA VAL A 81 17.93 -9.11 -30.52
C VAL A 81 17.61 -8.59 -29.13
N GLY A 82 16.77 -7.57 -29.05
CA GLY A 82 16.23 -7.03 -27.80
C GLY A 82 14.96 -7.76 -27.40
N ILE A 83 14.71 -7.90 -26.10
CA ILE A 83 13.50 -8.49 -25.56
C ILE A 83 13.01 -7.57 -24.45
N GLU A 84 11.77 -7.12 -24.57
CA GLU A 84 11.14 -6.23 -23.62
C GLU A 84 9.88 -6.89 -23.06
N THR A 85 9.78 -6.92 -21.74
CA THR A 85 8.60 -7.42 -21.04
C THR A 85 8.05 -6.30 -20.16
N GLN A 86 6.76 -6.02 -20.31
CA GLN A 86 6.03 -5.15 -19.40
C GLN A 86 5.10 -6.00 -18.55
N ILE A 87 5.20 -5.82 -17.23
CA ILE A 87 4.34 -6.51 -16.27
C ILE A 87 3.40 -5.55 -15.58
N LYS A 88 2.23 -6.06 -15.20
CA LYS A 88 1.34 -5.44 -14.22
C LYS A 88 1.02 -6.47 -13.15
N LEU A 89 1.20 -6.07 -11.89
CA LEU A 89 0.84 -6.89 -10.75
C LEU A 89 -0.68 -6.84 -10.56
N VAL A 90 -1.27 -8.01 -10.31
CA VAL A 90 -2.71 -8.18 -10.11
C VAL A 90 -2.96 -8.95 -8.82
N ARG A 91 -4.09 -8.70 -8.18
CA ARG A 91 -4.52 -9.47 -7.01
C ARG A 91 -5.01 -10.85 -7.48
N ARG A 92 -4.55 -11.93 -6.83
CA ARG A 92 -4.94 -13.30 -7.18
C ARG A 92 -6.21 -13.75 -6.45
N ASN A 93 -6.33 -13.41 -5.16
CA ASN A 93 -7.41 -13.84 -4.27
C ASN A 93 -7.93 -12.67 -3.42
N GLU A 94 -9.10 -12.81 -2.79
CA GLU A 94 -9.56 -11.90 -1.73
C GLU A 94 -8.74 -12.00 -0.44
N ASP A 95 -7.94 -13.06 -0.31
CA ASP A 95 -7.02 -13.26 0.81
C ASP A 95 -6.13 -12.03 1.03
N THR A 96 -5.93 -11.70 2.30
CA THR A 96 -5.11 -10.59 2.72
C THR A 96 -3.67 -10.76 2.22
N ILE A 97 -3.19 -9.78 1.46
CA ILE A 97 -1.76 -9.62 1.21
C ILE A 97 -1.20 -8.95 2.47
N PRO A 98 -0.34 -9.61 3.25
CA PRO A 98 0.23 -8.99 4.44
C PRO A 98 1.09 -7.80 3.97
N SER A 99 0.79 -6.60 4.45
CA SER A 99 1.47 -5.39 3.98
C SER A 99 2.94 -5.36 4.42
N GLY A 100 3.79 -4.65 3.66
CA GLY A 100 5.22 -4.56 3.95
C GLY A 100 6.06 -5.77 3.49
N ASN A 101 5.45 -6.72 2.76
CA ASN A 101 6.19 -7.85 2.19
C ASN A 101 6.74 -7.50 0.80
N SER A 102 7.97 -7.94 0.55
CA SER A 102 8.58 -7.91 -0.77
C SER A 102 8.22 -9.15 -1.58
N LEU A 103 8.01 -8.96 -2.89
CA LEU A 103 8.03 -10.10 -3.81
C LEU A 103 9.42 -10.72 -3.86
N PHE A 104 9.49 -12.06 -3.90
CA PHE A 104 10.73 -12.74 -4.28
C PHE A 104 11.02 -12.51 -5.76
N ALA A 105 12.24 -12.86 -6.16
CA ALA A 105 12.57 -12.93 -7.56
C ALA A 105 11.61 -13.88 -8.29
N PHE A 106 11.17 -13.47 -9.47
CA PHE A 106 10.39 -14.28 -10.39
C PHE A 106 10.68 -13.83 -11.82
N ASP A 107 10.43 -14.73 -12.77
CA ASP A 107 10.83 -14.56 -14.16
C ASP A 107 9.60 -14.50 -15.08
N PRO A 108 9.08 -13.31 -15.43
CA PRO A 108 7.82 -13.18 -16.16
C PRO A 108 7.76 -13.90 -17.51
N LEU A 109 8.91 -14.05 -18.18
CA LEU A 109 9.00 -14.53 -19.57
C LEU A 109 10.35 -15.21 -19.83
N TYR A 110 10.30 -16.38 -20.46
CA TYR A 110 11.47 -17.03 -21.07
C TYR A 110 11.36 -16.88 -22.58
N ALA A 111 12.46 -16.55 -23.24
CA ALA A 111 12.47 -16.27 -24.66
C ALA A 111 13.76 -16.74 -25.35
N ARG A 112 13.67 -17.16 -26.61
CA ARG A 112 14.83 -17.56 -27.41
C ARG A 112 14.72 -17.01 -28.84
N PRO A 113 15.82 -16.51 -29.43
CA PRO A 113 15.86 -16.16 -30.84
C PRO A 113 15.61 -17.38 -31.74
N MET A 114 14.97 -17.13 -32.87
CA MET A 114 14.78 -18.10 -33.93
C MET A 114 14.99 -17.49 -35.32
N GLN A 115 15.29 -18.34 -36.29
CA GLN A 115 15.47 -17.98 -37.69
C GLN A 115 14.84 -19.04 -38.58
N THR A 116 14.13 -18.61 -39.62
CA THR A 116 13.59 -19.48 -40.67
C THR A 116 14.25 -19.14 -41.99
N SER A 117 14.75 -20.16 -42.69
CA SER A 117 15.45 -20.06 -43.97
C SER A 117 15.12 -21.25 -44.85
N ALA A 118 14.71 -21.01 -46.10
CA ALA A 118 14.45 -22.06 -47.09
C ALA A 118 13.55 -23.21 -46.56
N GLY A 119 12.54 -22.88 -45.75
CA GLY A 119 11.61 -23.86 -45.15
C GLY A 119 12.08 -24.53 -43.85
N ALA A 120 13.35 -24.35 -43.45
CA ALA A 120 13.88 -24.84 -42.18
C ALA A 120 13.83 -23.77 -41.09
N THR A 121 13.55 -24.18 -39.85
CA THR A 121 13.52 -23.28 -38.67
C THR A 121 14.58 -23.71 -37.65
N PHE A 122 15.36 -22.73 -37.20
CA PHE A 122 16.45 -22.88 -36.24
C PHE A 122 16.15 -22.08 -34.99
N TYR A 123 16.45 -22.65 -33.82
CA TYR A 123 16.27 -22.01 -32.53
C TYR A 123 17.61 -21.89 -31.84
N SER A 124 17.82 -20.78 -31.13
CA SER A 124 18.90 -20.68 -30.16
C SER A 124 18.73 -21.75 -29.08
N ALA A 125 19.81 -22.46 -28.76
CA ALA A 125 19.85 -23.39 -27.62
C ALA A 125 19.78 -22.64 -26.27
N ASN A 126 20.16 -21.37 -26.25
CA ASN A 126 20.18 -20.54 -25.05
C ASN A 126 18.90 -19.71 -24.94
N TYR A 127 18.26 -19.81 -23.77
CA TYR A 127 17.17 -18.93 -23.37
C TYR A 127 17.69 -17.62 -22.77
N ARG A 128 16.93 -16.56 -23.02
CA ARG A 128 16.99 -15.29 -22.32
C ARG A 128 15.81 -15.21 -21.37
N VAL A 129 16.07 -14.75 -20.16
CA VAL A 129 15.09 -14.65 -19.09
C VAL A 129 14.93 -13.18 -18.73
N THR A 130 13.68 -12.69 -18.74
CA THR A 130 13.38 -11.41 -18.09
C THR A 130 13.10 -11.69 -16.63
N GLN A 131 13.74 -10.96 -15.72
CA GLN A 131 13.67 -11.20 -14.29
C GLN A 131 13.24 -9.95 -13.52
N VAL A 132 12.31 -10.13 -12.58
CA VAL A 132 12.09 -9.19 -11.49
C VAL A 132 12.98 -9.62 -10.34
N ARG A 133 13.83 -8.72 -9.85
CA ARG A 133 14.75 -9.01 -8.75
C ARG A 133 13.98 -9.07 -7.43
N ALA A 134 14.48 -9.86 -6.49
CA ALA A 134 13.94 -9.89 -5.14
C ALA A 134 14.00 -8.49 -4.51
N ALA A 135 13.01 -8.16 -3.67
CA ALA A 135 12.96 -6.91 -2.91
C ALA A 135 12.89 -5.60 -3.72
N THR A 136 12.70 -5.64 -5.05
CA THR A 136 12.47 -4.42 -5.84
C THR A 136 11.02 -3.96 -5.83
N VAL A 137 10.09 -4.84 -5.48
CA VAL A 137 8.67 -4.53 -5.37
C VAL A 137 8.21 -4.81 -3.95
N ILE A 138 7.71 -3.77 -3.28
CA ILE A 138 7.06 -3.85 -1.98
C ILE A 138 5.56 -3.65 -2.21
N VAL A 139 4.75 -4.60 -1.75
CA VAL A 139 3.30 -4.49 -1.87
C VAL A 139 2.76 -3.91 -0.58
N LEU A 140 2.21 -2.69 -0.66
CA LEU A 140 1.57 -2.01 0.44
C LEU A 140 0.06 -2.17 0.33
N LYS A 141 -0.58 -2.64 1.41
CA LYS A 141 -2.04 -2.55 1.54
C LYS A 141 -2.37 -1.15 2.03
N GLY A 142 -3.14 -0.38 1.26
CA GLY A 142 -3.76 0.85 1.73
C GLY A 142 -4.60 0.60 3.00
N GLY A 143 -4.70 1.57 3.91
CA GLY A 143 -5.58 1.45 5.08
C GLY A 143 -5.35 2.54 6.13
N THR A 144 -6.19 2.51 7.16
CA THR A 144 -6.10 3.35 8.37
C THR A 144 -6.12 2.46 9.60
N CYS A 145 -5.73 2.98 10.76
CA CYS A 145 -6.08 2.35 12.03
C CYS A 145 -7.57 2.50 12.31
N THR A 146 -8.10 1.66 13.19
CA THR A 146 -9.38 1.83 13.86
C THR A 146 -9.15 2.41 15.26
N THR A 147 -10.00 3.35 15.67
CA THR A 147 -9.97 3.93 17.03
C THR A 147 -11.33 3.68 17.68
N PRO A 148 -11.39 2.88 18.77
CA PRO A 148 -12.65 2.65 19.47
C PRO A 148 -13.12 3.91 20.19
N ASP A 149 -14.43 3.99 20.44
CA ASP A 149 -15.02 5.12 21.17
C ASP A 149 -14.52 5.17 22.62
N VAL A 150 -14.21 6.39 23.09
CA VAL A 150 -13.72 6.64 24.45
C VAL A 150 -14.67 7.58 25.17
N THR A 151 -15.37 7.04 26.17
CA THR A 151 -16.21 7.83 27.06
C THR A 151 -15.37 8.42 28.19
N VAL A 152 -15.27 9.76 28.24
CA VAL A 152 -14.54 10.50 29.28
C VAL A 152 -15.55 11.17 30.21
N ASN A 153 -15.72 10.59 31.40
CA ASN A 153 -16.57 11.17 32.44
C ASN A 153 -15.77 12.23 33.21
N LEU A 154 -16.08 13.51 32.98
CA LEU A 154 -15.51 14.61 33.74
C LEU A 154 -16.06 14.60 35.18
N PRO A 155 -15.22 14.84 36.20
CA PRO A 155 -15.69 15.06 37.56
C PRO A 155 -16.72 16.20 37.66
N ASP A 156 -17.65 16.08 38.61
CA ASP A 156 -18.58 17.17 38.92
C ASP A 156 -17.82 18.41 39.40
N VAL A 157 -18.18 19.57 38.84
CA VAL A 157 -17.58 20.87 39.20
C VAL A 157 -18.67 21.82 39.66
N ARG A 158 -18.47 22.42 40.83
CA ARG A 158 -19.28 23.55 41.31
C ARG A 158 -18.79 24.83 40.65
N ALA A 159 -19.72 25.73 40.34
CA ALA A 159 -19.39 27.05 39.77
C ALA A 159 -18.34 27.82 40.60
N SER A 160 -18.34 27.65 41.92
CA SER A 160 -17.38 28.27 42.85
C SER A 160 -15.93 27.77 42.69
N GLN A 161 -15.70 26.62 42.05
CA GLN A 161 -14.37 26.10 41.78
C GLN A 161 -13.68 26.84 40.62
N PHE A 162 -14.43 27.57 39.81
CA PHE A 162 -13.87 28.43 38.77
C PHE A 162 -13.51 29.81 39.34
N SER A 163 -12.21 30.04 39.53
CA SER A 163 -11.67 31.31 40.07
C SER A 163 -11.70 32.50 39.11
N GLY A 164 -12.25 32.34 37.90
CA GLY A 164 -12.38 33.41 36.91
C GLY A 164 -12.61 32.87 35.50
N VAL A 165 -12.84 33.76 34.54
CA VAL A 165 -12.88 33.43 33.10
C VAL A 165 -11.51 32.87 32.68
N GLY A 166 -11.51 31.84 31.82
CA GLY A 166 -10.31 31.13 31.38
C GLY A 166 -9.72 30.16 32.42
N ARG A 167 -10.29 30.09 33.62
CA ARG A 167 -9.86 29.10 34.64
C ARG A 167 -10.51 27.75 34.37
N THR A 168 -9.75 26.70 34.63
CA THR A 168 -10.15 25.32 34.37
C THR A 168 -10.41 24.53 35.66
N ALA A 169 -11.19 23.47 35.55
CA ALA A 169 -11.50 22.53 36.62
C ALA A 169 -11.82 21.14 36.07
N ALA A 170 -11.85 20.11 36.93
CA ALA A 170 -12.17 18.73 36.56
C ALA A 170 -11.29 18.17 35.43
N ARG A 171 -9.97 18.29 35.59
CA ARG A 171 -9.02 17.65 34.70
C ARG A 171 -9.18 16.13 34.76
N LYS A 172 -9.30 15.52 33.59
CA LYS A 172 -9.38 14.08 33.42
C LYS A 172 -8.59 13.63 32.20
N ASP A 173 -7.66 12.75 32.45
CA ASP A 173 -6.86 12.11 31.42
C ASP A 173 -7.66 10.97 30.79
N PHE A 174 -7.45 10.76 29.49
CA PHE A 174 -8.00 9.63 28.75
C PHE A 174 -6.94 9.09 27.80
N GLU A 175 -7.20 7.94 27.19
CA GLU A 175 -6.28 7.29 26.24
C GLU A 175 -7.02 7.03 24.93
N LEU A 176 -6.36 7.30 23.81
CA LEU A 176 -6.79 6.78 22.51
C LEU A 176 -6.05 5.51 22.15
N LYS A 177 -6.82 4.49 21.75
CA LYS A 177 -6.28 3.24 21.22
C LYS A 177 -6.29 3.28 19.69
N PHE A 178 -5.20 2.82 19.10
CA PHE A 178 -5.10 2.64 17.66
C PHE A 178 -4.93 1.14 17.39
N GLU A 179 -5.95 0.54 16.80
CA GLU A 179 -6.03 -0.89 16.54
C GLU A 179 -5.99 -1.16 15.03
N ASN A 180 -5.63 -2.38 14.65
CA ASN A 180 -5.65 -2.85 13.25
C ASN A 180 -4.89 -1.96 12.26
N CYS A 181 -3.87 -1.26 12.72
CA CYS A 181 -3.04 -0.40 11.89
C CYS A 181 -2.32 -1.21 10.80
N PRO A 182 -2.36 -0.79 9.52
CA PRO A 182 -1.75 -1.54 8.44
C PRO A 182 -0.22 -1.43 8.46
N LEU A 183 0.47 -2.42 7.88
CA LEU A 183 1.94 -2.47 7.85
C LEU A 183 2.56 -1.72 6.67
N GLY A 184 3.87 -1.51 6.74
CA GLY A 184 4.66 -0.97 5.63
C GLY A 184 4.51 0.52 5.37
N PHE A 185 3.80 1.27 6.23
CA PHE A 185 3.78 2.73 6.15
C PHE A 185 5.01 3.33 6.83
N GLY A 186 5.42 4.52 6.41
CA GLY A 186 6.49 5.26 7.09
C GLY A 186 6.07 5.85 8.45
N GLY A 187 4.76 5.93 8.69
CA GLY A 187 4.16 6.49 9.90
C GLY A 187 2.64 6.55 9.76
N ILE A 188 1.97 6.78 10.88
CA ILE A 188 0.52 7.02 10.91
C ILE A 188 0.27 8.37 11.55
N ASN A 189 -0.59 9.16 10.92
CA ASN A 189 -1.04 10.44 11.45
C ASN A 189 -2.52 10.36 11.84
N TYR A 190 -2.90 11.13 12.85
CA TYR A 190 -4.28 11.29 13.30
C TYR A 190 -4.57 12.78 13.55
N SER A 191 -5.85 13.15 13.53
CA SER A 191 -6.29 14.53 13.76
C SER A 191 -7.62 14.54 14.49
N PHE A 192 -7.92 15.65 15.16
CA PHE A 192 -9.18 15.83 15.87
C PHE A 192 -10.10 16.76 15.10
N SER A 193 -11.33 16.28 14.87
CA SER A 193 -12.42 17.07 14.31
C SER A 193 -13.51 17.20 15.37
N PRO A 194 -13.76 18.41 15.89
CA PRO A 194 -14.76 18.62 16.92
C PRO A 194 -16.17 18.44 16.33
N THR A 195 -17.07 17.87 17.13
CA THR A 195 -18.48 17.66 16.76
C THR A 195 -19.40 18.77 17.24
N THR A 196 -18.91 19.65 18.11
CA THR A 196 -19.57 20.88 18.57
C THR A 196 -18.80 22.10 18.07
N SER A 197 -19.38 23.30 18.20
CA SER A 197 -18.71 24.53 17.80
C SER A 197 -17.41 24.74 18.58
N VAL A 198 -16.36 25.16 17.86
CA VAL A 198 -15.10 25.56 18.47
C VAL A 198 -15.28 26.97 19.02
N LEU A 199 -15.07 27.14 20.32
CA LEU A 199 -15.21 28.42 21.01
C LEU A 199 -13.89 29.18 21.08
N ASP A 200 -12.79 28.46 21.26
CA ASP A 200 -11.42 29.00 21.25
C ASP A 200 -10.47 27.96 20.68
N ALA A 201 -10.13 28.11 19.40
CA ALA A 201 -9.25 27.18 18.69
C ALA A 201 -7.80 27.23 19.19
N ALA A 202 -7.34 28.39 19.69
CA ALA A 202 -5.97 28.55 20.19
C ALA A 202 -5.77 27.78 21.50
N ASN A 203 -6.83 27.68 22.31
CA ASN A 203 -6.81 26.97 23.58
C ASN A 203 -7.49 25.59 23.52
N GLY A 204 -7.92 25.09 22.35
CA GLY A 204 -8.53 23.77 22.21
C GLY A 204 -9.90 23.65 22.88
N VAL A 205 -10.68 24.74 22.94
CA VAL A 205 -11.97 24.80 23.65
C VAL A 205 -13.13 24.62 22.68
N VAL A 206 -14.04 23.73 23.02
CA VAL A 206 -15.29 23.48 22.30
C VAL A 206 -16.50 23.72 23.20
N ALA A 207 -17.64 23.98 22.56
CA ALA A 207 -18.92 24.11 23.24
C ALA A 207 -19.39 22.75 23.78
N LEU A 208 -20.23 22.83 24.82
CA LEU A 208 -21.01 21.69 25.28
C LEU A 208 -22.01 21.26 24.18
N SER A 209 -22.49 20.03 24.27
CA SER A 209 -23.57 19.58 23.39
C SER A 209 -24.86 20.35 23.70
N GLY A 210 -25.76 20.45 22.71
CA GLY A 210 -27.07 21.10 22.90
C GLY A 210 -27.99 20.43 23.92
N ALA A 211 -27.64 19.24 24.41
CA ALA A 211 -28.35 18.56 25.49
C ALA A 211 -27.94 19.04 26.89
N SER A 212 -26.86 19.81 27.01
CA SER A 212 -26.40 20.33 28.30
C SER A 212 -27.19 21.56 28.74
N THR A 213 -27.51 21.64 30.03
CA THR A 213 -28.12 22.82 30.66
C THR A 213 -27.10 23.78 31.26
N ALA A 214 -25.81 23.42 31.25
CA ALA A 214 -24.75 24.26 31.80
C ALA A 214 -24.43 25.43 30.86
N SER A 215 -24.29 26.64 31.44
CA SER A 215 -23.94 27.86 30.71
C SER A 215 -22.65 28.47 31.25
N GLY A 216 -21.97 29.27 30.42
CA GLY A 216 -20.72 29.93 30.80
C GLY A 216 -19.52 28.98 30.98
N VAL A 217 -19.59 27.77 30.44
CA VAL A 217 -18.52 26.77 30.49
C VAL A 217 -18.34 26.06 29.14
N GLY A 218 -17.11 25.68 28.82
CA GLY A 218 -16.74 24.86 27.66
C GLY A 218 -15.87 23.68 28.07
N VAL A 219 -15.60 22.78 27.12
CA VAL A 219 -14.65 21.67 27.31
C VAL A 219 -13.36 22.01 26.59
N GLN A 220 -12.27 22.06 27.35
CA GLN A 220 -10.93 22.21 26.82
C GLN A 220 -10.29 20.84 26.60
N PHE A 221 -9.66 20.68 25.44
CA PHE A 221 -8.84 19.52 25.09
C PHE A 221 -7.36 19.90 25.13
N MET A 222 -6.56 19.05 25.77
CA MET A 222 -5.11 19.20 25.81
C MET A 222 -4.44 17.97 25.19
N HIS A 223 -3.39 18.22 24.42
CA HIS A 223 -2.52 17.20 23.83
C HIS A 223 -1.54 16.63 24.88
N SER A 224 -1.05 17.48 25.78
CA SER A 224 -0.21 17.14 26.93
C SER A 224 -0.46 18.14 28.07
N GLN A 225 0.18 17.95 29.22
CA GLN A 225 -0.16 18.68 30.47
C GLN A 225 -0.30 20.20 30.34
N ASN A 226 0.39 20.84 29.39
CA ASN A 226 0.32 22.28 29.15
C ASN A 226 0.25 22.66 27.66
N GLU A 227 -0.11 21.72 26.78
CA GLU A 227 -0.24 21.97 25.35
C GLU A 227 -1.70 21.82 24.91
N PRO A 228 -2.38 22.93 24.53
CA PRO A 228 -3.71 22.86 23.95
C PRO A 228 -3.74 21.98 22.68
N LEU A 229 -4.82 21.23 22.53
CA LEU A 229 -5.06 20.47 21.31
C LEU A 229 -5.42 21.42 20.16
N GLN A 230 -4.79 21.23 18.99
CA GLN A 230 -5.09 21.97 17.76
C GLN A 230 -5.97 21.10 16.85
N PHE A 231 -7.21 21.51 16.65
CA PHE A 231 -8.14 20.81 15.76
C PHE A 231 -7.66 20.87 14.30
N GLY A 232 -7.84 19.77 13.55
CA GLY A 232 -7.38 19.65 12.17
C GLY A 232 -5.87 19.50 11.97
N LYS A 233 -5.05 19.66 13.01
CA LYS A 233 -3.61 19.35 12.95
C LYS A 233 -3.40 17.85 12.86
N ALA A 234 -2.49 17.43 11.97
CA ALA A 234 -2.00 16.07 11.91
C ALA A 234 -0.96 15.85 13.01
N TYR A 235 -1.24 14.92 13.92
CA TYR A 235 -0.34 14.43 14.95
C TYR A 235 0.22 13.08 14.53
N GLN A 236 1.53 12.89 14.67
CA GLN A 236 2.17 11.63 14.35
C GLN A 236 2.01 10.64 15.51
N LEU A 237 1.62 9.41 15.19
CA LEU A 237 1.58 8.30 16.12
C LEU A 237 3.03 7.82 16.36
N GLY A 238 3.64 8.28 17.44
CA GLY A 238 5.06 8.06 17.73
C GLY A 238 5.47 6.59 17.90
N GLU A 239 4.55 5.71 18.28
CA GLU A 239 4.81 4.29 18.51
C GLU A 239 4.46 3.35 17.35
N TYR A 240 4.00 3.91 16.24
CA TYR A 240 3.76 3.09 15.07
C TYR A 240 5.09 2.47 14.61
N SER A 241 5.07 1.18 14.31
CA SER A 241 6.19 0.54 13.61
C SER A 241 5.69 -0.22 12.38
N PRO A 242 6.39 -0.10 11.24
CA PRO A 242 5.93 -0.67 9.98
C PRO A 242 5.93 -2.20 9.93
N TRP A 243 6.59 -2.85 10.89
CA TRP A 243 6.97 -4.25 10.82
C TRP A 243 6.23 -5.14 11.83
N TRP A 244 5.45 -4.54 12.73
CA TRP A 244 4.65 -5.26 13.73
C TRP A 244 3.16 -5.01 13.47
N ALA A 245 2.51 -5.96 12.82
CA ALA A 245 1.04 -6.02 12.87
C ALA A 245 0.69 -6.54 14.25
N GLY A 246 -0.30 -5.94 14.90
CA GLY A 246 -0.88 -6.46 16.14
C GLY A 246 -0.95 -7.99 16.08
N ALA A 247 -0.24 -8.63 17.01
CA ALA A 247 -0.04 -10.06 17.03
C ALA A 247 -1.38 -10.80 17.06
N THR A 248 -1.52 -11.84 16.24
CA THR A 248 -2.44 -12.94 16.55
C THR A 248 -1.78 -13.88 17.59
N PRO A 249 -2.55 -14.60 18.43
CA PRO A 249 -2.13 -14.99 19.78
C PRO A 249 -1.04 -16.08 19.91
N SER A 250 -0.54 -16.66 18.81
CA SER A 250 0.15 -17.95 18.89
C SER A 250 1.69 -17.91 18.82
N ARG A 251 2.33 -16.77 18.55
CA ARG A 251 3.81 -16.71 18.48
C ARG A 251 4.44 -15.43 19.04
N CYS A 252 4.17 -15.12 20.30
CA CYS A 252 5.03 -14.22 21.08
C CYS A 252 6.02 -15.06 21.91
N ARG A 253 7.11 -15.56 21.31
CA ARG A 253 8.22 -16.14 22.08
C ARG A 253 9.20 -15.03 22.45
N ARG A 254 8.97 -14.48 23.64
CA ARG A 254 9.74 -13.45 24.37
C ARG A 254 9.43 -11.99 23.98
N GLY A 255 8.42 -11.40 24.64
CA GLY A 255 8.52 -10.00 25.06
C GLY A 255 7.42 -8.99 24.70
N CYS A 256 6.24 -9.34 24.17
CA CYS A 256 5.20 -8.32 23.86
C CYS A 256 4.07 -8.29 24.90
N THR A 257 4.41 -7.89 26.12
CA THR A 257 3.51 -7.11 26.97
C THR A 257 4.32 -5.97 27.56
N ARG A 258 4.21 -4.78 26.98
CA ARG A 258 4.35 -3.55 27.77
C ARG A 258 3.26 -2.56 27.36
N PRO A 259 2.74 -1.81 28.34
CA PRO A 259 1.59 -0.95 28.18
C PRO A 259 1.94 0.18 27.22
N ALA A 260 0.94 0.55 26.44
CA ALA A 260 0.77 1.83 25.78
C ALA A 260 1.55 2.99 26.45
N PRO A 261 2.08 3.95 25.68
CA PRO A 261 1.52 5.28 25.63
C PRO A 261 0.38 5.20 24.59
N ALA A 262 -0.85 4.96 25.02
CA ALA A 262 -1.60 6.00 25.66
C ALA A 262 -0.99 7.36 25.31
N TRP A 263 -1.22 7.81 24.08
CA TRP A 263 -1.42 9.23 23.93
C TRP A 263 -2.43 9.61 25.01
N SER A 264 -1.99 10.39 26.01
CA SER A 264 -2.75 10.74 27.22
C SER A 264 -3.19 12.20 27.15
N PRO A 265 -4.13 12.52 26.26
CA PRO A 265 -4.81 13.80 26.26
C PRO A 265 -5.65 13.96 27.50
N GLU A 266 -6.04 15.19 27.70
CA GLU A 266 -6.75 15.59 28.88
C GLU A 266 -7.94 16.42 28.47
N ARG A 267 -9.05 16.23 29.18
CA ARG A 267 -10.19 17.14 29.10
C ARG A 267 -10.35 17.84 30.44
N GLN A 268 -10.76 19.09 30.38
CA GLN A 268 -11.13 19.87 31.55
C GLN A 268 -12.24 20.85 31.20
N ALA A 269 -13.06 21.20 32.19
CA ALA A 269 -14.04 22.27 32.04
C ALA A 269 -13.31 23.62 32.13
N VAL A 270 -13.69 24.58 31.30
CA VAL A 270 -13.16 25.96 31.32
C VAL A 270 -14.29 26.97 31.44
N ARG A 271 -14.15 27.97 32.30
CA ARG A 271 -15.13 29.06 32.44
C ARG A 271 -14.98 30.07 31.30
N LEU A 272 -16.09 30.42 30.67
CA LEU A 272 -16.19 31.38 29.57
C LEU A 272 -16.66 32.75 30.08
N PRO A 273 -16.45 33.83 29.30
CA PRO A 273 -17.10 35.11 29.55
C PRO A 273 -18.63 34.93 29.58
N SER A 274 -19.32 35.62 30.49
CA SER A 274 -20.78 35.71 30.43
C SER A 274 -21.18 36.46 29.16
N GLY A 275 -21.89 35.76 28.27
CA GLY A 275 -22.63 36.38 27.16
C GLY A 275 -23.94 36.98 27.65
#